data_AF-D3FBZ0-F1
#
_entry.id   AF-D3FBZ0-F1
#
_cell.length_a   1.000
_cell.length_b   1.000
_cell.length_c   1.000
_cell.angle_alpha   90.00
_cell.angle_beta   90.00
_cell.angle_gamma   90.00
#
_symmetry.space_group_name_H-M   'P 1'
#
loop_
_entity.id
_entity.type
_entity.pdbx_description
1 polymer ?
#
loop_
_entity_poly.entity_id
_entity_poly.type
_entity_poly.pdbx_seq_one_letter_code
_entity_poly.pdbx_strand_id
1 'polypeptide(L)'
;MRLGAAALATLVVWSASTVAAAAAPAGPAPTEIGAVRLAAPGAGAPHAPRALLVAVRYPLHMKGRRADVRVELRSRGRVVGVVRGAVRERLSAGLPRDGADLRGSFRFVHRIALPTALADRLLRRDGRLDVRVRAAAVLDLERDGRAEARSADRTRRLVRAPRREGSTRRAGAAVTCSSVPLVHARTRRLYAIEVPQCGVPMRWSIARGPARGQLRPSARWVVYRSDAGHRGWDAFVLRGRPRGRAVAAQDDGAVLAPVHVQVGSGFPSTASVRAIGDSVTAGFGYFNSRAPMTASQLLSCRPGTQLNDACSSNSLNLTNSDGPVRYAPDYGLSNVIAWPARWAGWNGITNFANYAVTGSAPADWAPGGQFYAQTRAAELAAPDYLVTTVGANPLLSDVLFGIDNMKCALWSDLFGNYTNCVLAAFGRAGLAANLRSLYADLLARTPAKTQIMLMQYHLAIPGSALAYTTLQLERMSELLNDQIATIAGSFGSSRLRVIAPPRFNVGIDMRPLYPANFSCSMLGYMVDGPSAQSTLTQDELLAGHLPSFCSGPPIGPPWIISADTGIHPSTAGHSYMANALPDP
;
A
#
# COMPACT_ATOMS: atom_id res chain seq x y z
N MET A 1 -58.70 7.81 40.09
CA MET A 1 -58.46 9.15 40.69
C MET A 1 -56.96 9.34 40.87
N ARG A 2 -56.40 10.43 40.30
CA ARG A 2 -55.31 11.31 40.80
C ARG A 2 -54.44 10.77 41.97
N LEU A 3 -53.09 10.86 42.05
CA LEU A 3 -52.08 11.84 41.59
C LEU A 3 -50.67 11.33 41.97
N GLY A 4 -49.64 11.68 41.17
CA GLY A 4 -48.31 12.16 41.65
C GLY A 4 -47.23 11.13 42.05
N ALA A 5 -45.93 11.35 41.87
CA ALA A 5 -45.16 12.56 41.59
C ALA A 5 -43.80 12.22 40.94
N ALA A 6 -43.24 13.22 40.25
CA ALA A 6 -42.00 13.19 39.50
C ALA A 6 -40.75 13.34 40.38
N ALA A 7 -39.63 12.80 39.93
CA ALA A 7 -38.29 13.15 40.39
C ALA A 7 -37.40 13.46 39.17
N LEU A 8 -37.26 14.75 38.86
CA LEU A 8 -36.20 15.26 37.98
C LEU A 8 -34.90 15.30 38.78
N ALA A 9 -33.89 14.56 38.34
CA ALA A 9 -32.51 14.70 38.82
C ALA A 9 -31.70 15.49 37.80
N THR A 10 -31.34 16.72 38.17
CA THR A 10 -30.47 17.63 37.44
C THR A 10 -29.02 17.17 37.59
N LEU A 11 -28.39 16.72 36.49
CA LEU A 11 -26.97 16.37 36.47
C LEU A 11 -26.22 17.47 35.71
N VAL A 12 -25.68 18.43 36.48
CA VAL A 12 -24.81 19.49 35.98
C VAL A 12 -23.39 18.92 35.89
N VAL A 13 -22.94 18.60 34.67
CA VAL A 13 -21.56 18.21 34.40
C VAL A 13 -20.77 19.46 34.02
N TRP A 14 -19.92 19.93 34.94
CA TRP A 14 -18.88 20.92 34.65
C TRP A 14 -17.83 20.29 33.73
N SER A 15 -17.81 20.73 32.47
CA SER A 15 -16.78 20.35 31.50
C SER A 15 -15.61 21.33 31.62
N ALA A 16 -14.56 20.95 32.35
CA ALA A 16 -13.30 21.68 32.34
C ALA A 16 -12.61 21.47 30.98
N SER A 17 -12.76 22.44 30.07
CA SER A 17 -12.05 22.47 28.79
C SER A 17 -10.57 22.79 29.01
N THR A 18 -9.76 21.75 29.19
CA THR A 18 -8.31 21.87 29.01
C THR A 18 -8.02 21.94 27.52
N VAL A 19 -7.76 23.15 27.01
CA VAL A 19 -7.25 23.36 25.66
C VAL A 19 -5.82 22.81 25.64
N ALA A 20 -5.69 21.53 25.29
CA ALA A 20 -4.39 20.93 25.01
C ALA A 20 -3.85 21.61 23.75
N ALA A 21 -2.84 22.47 23.91
CA ALA A 21 -2.08 23.01 22.81
C ALA A 21 -1.59 21.83 21.95
N ALA A 22 -2.13 21.70 20.74
CA ALA A 22 -1.74 20.66 19.81
C ALA A 22 -0.24 20.83 19.50
N ALA A 23 0.58 19.93 20.03
CA ALA A 23 2.00 19.91 19.76
C ALA A 23 2.20 19.87 18.23
N ALA A 24 3.07 20.75 17.72
CA ALA A 24 3.40 20.78 16.30
C ALA A 24 3.77 19.37 15.81
N PRO A 25 3.31 18.94 14.63
CA PRO A 25 3.51 17.59 14.16
C PRO A 25 5.01 17.28 14.09
N ALA A 26 5.45 16.29 14.88
CA ALA A 26 6.84 15.88 14.91
C ALA A 26 7.32 15.46 13.51
N GLY A 27 8.46 15.99 13.09
CA GLY A 27 9.07 15.67 11.79
C GLY A 27 9.43 14.18 11.63
N PRO A 28 9.75 13.74 10.41
CA PRO A 28 10.13 12.35 10.15
C PRO A 28 11.38 11.93 10.94
N ALA A 29 11.46 10.65 11.31
CA ALA A 29 12.63 10.12 12.01
C ALA A 29 13.93 10.38 11.22
N PRO A 30 15.03 10.74 11.90
CA PRO A 30 16.31 10.91 11.23
C PRO A 30 16.87 9.56 10.74
N THR A 31 17.73 9.62 9.73
CA THR A 31 18.59 8.50 9.37
C THR A 31 19.67 8.36 10.43
N GLU A 32 19.88 7.15 10.96
CA GLU A 32 20.88 6.89 12.02
C GLU A 32 21.74 5.68 11.70
N ILE A 33 23.06 5.81 11.76
CA ILE A 33 24.00 4.70 11.55
C ILE A 33 24.27 3.99 12.87
N GLY A 34 23.84 2.74 12.95
CA GLY A 34 24.03 1.85 14.08
C GLY A 34 25.36 1.08 14.03
N ALA A 35 25.28 -0.23 14.31
CA ALA A 35 26.44 -1.10 14.40
C ALA A 35 27.07 -1.40 13.03
N VAL A 36 28.41 -1.43 12.98
CA VAL A 36 29.19 -1.90 11.84
C VAL A 36 29.94 -3.18 12.25
N ARG A 37 29.79 -4.25 11.46
CA ARG A 37 30.41 -5.56 11.77
C ARG A 37 31.02 -6.18 10.52
N LEU A 38 32.01 -7.05 10.68
CA LEU A 38 32.47 -7.92 9.60
C LEU A 38 31.54 -9.12 9.47
N ALA A 39 31.17 -9.45 8.24
CA ALA A 39 30.43 -10.65 7.92
C ALA A 39 31.36 -11.88 7.99
N ALA A 40 30.83 -13.00 8.46
CA ALA A 40 31.52 -14.28 8.39
C ALA A 40 31.52 -14.80 6.94
N PRO A 41 32.49 -15.65 6.57
CA PRO A 41 32.46 -16.38 5.31
C PRO A 41 31.15 -17.17 5.16
N GLY A 42 30.56 -17.12 3.98
CA GLY A 42 29.29 -17.79 3.69
C GLY A 42 29.43 -19.31 3.71
N ALA A 43 28.45 -19.97 4.32
CA ALA A 43 28.27 -21.41 4.29
C ALA A 43 28.04 -21.91 2.84
N GLY A 44 29.06 -22.49 2.20
CA GLY A 44 28.97 -22.99 0.81
C GLY A 44 29.51 -22.03 -0.24
N ALA A 45 30.09 -20.90 0.17
CA ALA A 45 30.87 -20.02 -0.69
C ALA A 45 32.13 -19.57 0.08
N PRO A 46 33.14 -20.46 0.25
CA PRO A 46 34.40 -20.10 0.89
C PRO A 46 35.12 -18.92 0.20
N HIS A 47 34.77 -18.65 -1.06
CA HIS A 47 35.22 -17.51 -1.85
C HIS A 47 34.24 -16.33 -1.87
N ALA A 48 33.16 -16.34 -1.08
CA ALA A 48 32.28 -15.18 -0.99
C ALA A 48 33.11 -13.97 -0.53
N PRO A 49 33.01 -12.82 -1.22
CA PRO A 49 33.75 -11.63 -0.83
C PRO A 49 33.38 -11.29 0.61
N ARG A 50 34.39 -11.06 1.46
CA ARG A 50 34.13 -10.61 2.83
C ARG A 50 33.39 -9.28 2.75
N ALA A 51 32.44 -9.05 3.66
CA ALA A 51 31.63 -7.85 3.63
C ALA A 51 31.61 -7.15 5.00
N LEU A 52 31.33 -5.85 4.98
CA LEU A 52 30.88 -5.12 6.16
C LEU A 52 29.36 -5.11 6.19
N LEU A 53 28.80 -5.40 7.37
CA LEU A 53 27.40 -5.26 7.70
C LEU A 53 27.22 -3.91 8.40
N VAL A 54 26.53 -2.98 7.75
CA VAL A 54 26.30 -1.62 8.24
C VAL A 54 24.82 -1.46 8.55
N ALA A 55 24.46 -1.48 9.82
CA ALA A 55 23.09 -1.22 10.24
C ALA A 55 22.78 0.27 10.15
N VAL A 56 21.72 0.63 9.43
CA VAL A 56 21.20 2.00 9.33
C VAL A 56 19.72 1.97 9.67
N ARG A 57 19.26 2.89 10.52
CA ARG A 57 17.83 3.16 10.71
C ARG A 57 17.45 4.23 9.70
N TYR A 58 16.46 3.93 8.87
CA TYR A 58 15.90 4.89 7.93
C TYR A 58 14.50 5.30 8.37
N PRO A 59 14.07 6.54 8.08
CA PRO A 59 12.67 6.91 8.21
C PRO A 59 11.77 6.00 7.36
N LEU A 60 10.56 5.73 7.84
CA LEU A 60 9.65 4.75 7.20
C LEU A 60 9.28 5.12 5.74
N HIS A 61 9.17 6.40 5.41
CA HIS A 61 8.90 6.89 4.05
C HIS A 61 10.01 6.53 3.03
N MET A 62 11.21 6.15 3.50
CA MET A 62 12.29 5.68 2.62
C MET A 62 12.12 4.22 2.19
N LYS A 63 11.11 3.50 2.70
CA LYS A 63 10.82 2.11 2.29
C LYS A 63 10.55 2.04 0.78
N GLY A 64 11.17 1.08 0.09
CA GLY A 64 11.07 0.90 -1.36
C GLY A 64 11.87 1.91 -2.19
N ARG A 65 12.47 2.92 -1.56
CA ARG A 65 13.32 3.94 -2.18
C ARG A 65 14.78 3.50 -2.18
N ARG A 66 15.56 4.09 -3.08
CA ARG A 66 17.02 3.94 -3.09
C ARG A 66 17.61 4.84 -2.00
N ALA A 67 18.53 4.31 -1.22
CA ALA A 67 19.34 5.10 -0.30
C ALA A 67 20.81 5.03 -0.72
N ASP A 68 21.58 6.07 -0.39
CA ASP A 68 23.00 6.12 -0.67
C ASP A 68 23.80 5.95 0.64
N VAL A 69 24.53 4.85 0.75
CA VAL A 69 25.51 4.61 1.83
C VAL A 69 26.91 4.66 1.26
N ARG A 70 27.80 5.44 1.89
CA ARG A 70 29.22 5.55 1.55
C ARG A 70 30.07 5.08 2.72
N VAL A 71 31.07 4.24 2.45
CA VAL A 71 31.96 3.69 3.48
C VAL A 71 33.43 3.97 3.13
N GLU A 72 34.12 4.62 4.05
CA GLU A 72 35.54 4.91 4.00
C GLU A 72 36.28 4.06 5.04
N LEU A 73 37.33 3.35 4.61
CA LEU A 73 38.09 2.43 5.44
C LEU A 73 39.49 2.99 5.69
N ARG A 74 39.84 3.15 6.97
CA ARG A 74 41.12 3.71 7.42
C ARG A 74 41.87 2.72 8.32
N SER A 75 43.18 2.62 8.14
CA SER A 75 44.07 1.85 9.02
C SER A 75 45.21 2.75 9.47
N ARG A 76 45.44 2.84 10.79
CA ARG A 76 46.48 3.71 11.39
C ARG A 76 46.42 5.16 10.88
N GLY A 77 45.22 5.72 10.77
CA GLY A 77 45.00 7.10 10.30
C GLY A 77 45.13 7.31 8.79
N ARG A 78 45.66 6.36 8.02
CA ARG A 78 45.71 6.44 6.55
C ARG A 78 44.47 5.78 5.93
N VAL A 79 43.92 6.39 4.89
CA VAL A 79 42.85 5.78 4.09
C VAL A 79 43.46 4.60 3.35
N VAL A 80 43.06 3.38 3.72
CA VAL A 80 43.58 2.14 3.11
C VAL A 80 42.68 1.63 1.99
N GLY A 81 41.47 2.18 1.91
CA GLY A 81 40.55 1.99 0.81
C GLY A 81 39.33 2.85 1.05
N VAL A 82 38.88 3.56 0.03
CA VAL A 82 37.50 4.07 0.04
C VAL A 82 36.71 3.07 -0.78
N VAL A 83 35.83 2.30 -0.13
CA VAL A 83 34.81 1.59 -0.89
C VAL A 83 33.77 2.64 -1.25
N ARG A 84 34.05 3.38 -2.34
CA ARG A 84 33.11 4.31 -2.97
C ARG A 84 32.02 3.52 -3.70
N GLY A 85 31.36 2.61 -3.01
CA GLY A 85 30.15 1.98 -3.49
C GLY A 85 28.99 2.73 -2.86
N ALA A 86 28.31 3.58 -3.63
CA ALA A 86 26.94 3.95 -3.28
C ALA A 86 26.13 2.66 -3.40
N VAL A 87 25.85 2.01 -2.26
CA VAL A 87 24.99 0.82 -2.27
C VAL A 87 23.56 1.31 -2.47
N ARG A 88 23.17 1.40 -3.75
CA ARG A 88 21.83 1.78 -4.20
C ARG A 88 20.90 0.58 -4.08
N GLU A 89 20.63 0.19 -2.85
CA GLU A 89 19.63 -0.83 -2.54
C GLU A 89 18.27 -0.16 -2.37
N ARG A 90 17.22 -0.80 -2.92
CA ARG A 90 15.85 -0.44 -2.58
C ARG A 90 15.55 -1.01 -1.20
N LEU A 91 15.32 -0.12 -0.25
CA LEU A 91 15.19 -0.50 1.15
C LEU A 91 13.94 -1.36 1.38
N SER A 92 14.11 -2.44 2.14
CA SER A 92 13.00 -3.28 2.63
C SER A 92 12.90 -3.12 4.16
N ALA A 93 11.69 -2.91 4.68
CA ALA A 93 11.49 -2.73 6.13
C ALA A 93 11.21 -4.06 6.87
N GLY A 94 11.37 -5.20 6.19
CA GLY A 94 10.81 -6.47 6.62
C GLY A 94 9.29 -6.52 6.54
N LEU A 95 8.69 -7.54 7.17
CA LEU A 95 7.23 -7.70 7.21
C LEU A 95 6.60 -6.38 7.70
N PRO A 96 5.63 -5.82 6.97
CA PRO A 96 4.88 -4.68 7.47
C PRO A 96 4.35 -5.01 8.86
N ARG A 97 4.58 -4.12 9.82
CA ARG A 97 3.70 -4.06 10.98
C ARG A 97 2.52 -3.21 10.55
N ASP A 98 1.33 -3.80 10.52
CA ASP A 98 0.10 -3.03 10.38
C ASP A 98 0.08 -1.98 11.50
N GLY A 99 -0.21 -0.72 11.18
CA GLY A 99 -0.19 0.34 12.20
C GLY A 99 1.12 1.11 12.39
N ALA A 100 2.18 0.86 11.60
CA ALA A 100 3.47 1.51 11.81
C ALA A 100 3.42 3.02 11.52
N ASP A 101 3.43 3.83 12.58
CA ASP A 101 3.59 5.29 12.53
C ASP A 101 4.69 5.72 11.53
N LEU A 102 4.37 6.65 10.62
CA LEU A 102 5.33 7.20 9.65
C LEU A 102 6.47 7.99 10.30
N ARG A 103 6.31 8.43 11.55
CA ARG A 103 7.38 8.95 12.41
C ARG A 103 8.36 7.85 12.85
N GLY A 104 8.02 6.59 12.59
CA GLY A 104 8.86 5.45 12.88
C GLY A 104 10.08 5.36 11.98
N SER A 105 11.02 4.53 12.40
CA SER A 105 12.17 4.12 11.61
C SER A 105 12.20 2.62 11.46
N PHE A 106 12.78 2.14 10.37
CA PHE A 106 13.10 0.72 10.20
C PHE A 106 14.60 0.53 10.06
N ARG A 107 15.09 -0.59 10.57
CA ARG A 107 16.50 -0.95 10.46
C ARG A 107 16.72 -1.73 9.17
N PHE A 108 17.68 -1.26 8.38
CA PHE A 108 18.20 -1.96 7.20
C PHE A 108 19.70 -2.18 7.36
N VAL A 109 20.17 -3.42 7.14
CA VAL A 109 21.59 -3.77 7.29
C VAL A 109 22.20 -3.92 5.90
N HIS A 110 22.94 -2.89 5.48
CA HIS A 110 23.66 -2.85 4.21
C HIS A 110 24.81 -3.85 4.21
N ARG A 111 24.99 -4.55 3.08
CA ARG A 111 26.13 -5.43 2.84
C ARG A 111 27.13 -4.76 1.90
N ILE A 112 28.25 -4.30 2.45
CA ILE A 112 29.31 -3.64 1.68
C ILE A 112 30.44 -4.65 1.41
N ALA A 113 30.55 -5.12 0.16
CA ALA A 113 31.64 -6.02 -0.23
C ALA A 113 33.00 -5.34 -0.03
N LEU A 114 33.95 -6.07 0.55
CA LEU A 114 35.33 -5.65 0.74
C LEU A 114 36.21 -6.26 -0.36
N PRO A 115 37.17 -5.50 -0.90
CA PRO A 115 38.22 -6.07 -1.75
C PRO A 115 38.98 -7.18 -1.00
N THR A 116 39.24 -8.31 -1.67
CA THR A 116 39.90 -9.49 -1.07
C THR A 116 41.21 -9.14 -0.38
N ALA A 117 42.05 -8.32 -1.04
CA ALA A 117 43.32 -7.86 -0.48
C ALA A 117 43.16 -7.09 0.85
N LEU A 118 42.11 -6.27 0.96
CA LEU A 118 41.83 -5.53 2.20
C LEU A 118 41.29 -6.47 3.27
N ALA A 119 40.36 -7.35 2.90
CA ALA A 119 39.81 -8.36 3.78
C ALA A 119 40.90 -9.24 4.40
N ASP A 120 41.91 -9.67 3.63
CA ASP A 120 43.00 -10.51 4.11
C ASP A 120 44.02 -9.78 4.97
N ARG A 121 44.21 -8.48 4.74
CA ARG A 121 45.02 -7.64 5.65
C ARG A 121 44.37 -7.52 7.03
N LEU A 122 43.04 -7.47 7.10
CA LEU A 122 42.30 -7.39 8.36
C LEU A 122 42.47 -8.65 9.22
N LEU A 123 42.39 -9.83 8.61
CA LEU A 123 42.49 -11.09 9.34
C LEU A 123 43.93 -11.42 9.79
N ARG A 124 44.95 -10.99 9.04
CA ARG A 124 46.35 -11.37 9.32
C ARG A 124 47.01 -10.62 10.48
N ARG A 125 46.45 -9.50 10.96
CA ARG A 125 47.16 -8.57 11.87
C ARG A 125 46.47 -8.28 13.20
N ASP A 126 45.51 -9.10 13.63
CA ASP A 126 44.57 -8.73 14.72
C ASP A 126 43.97 -7.31 14.52
N GLY A 127 43.82 -6.94 13.24
CA GLY A 127 43.80 -5.55 12.81
C GLY A 127 42.51 -4.86 13.21
N ARG A 128 42.64 -3.75 13.95
CA ARG A 128 41.55 -2.78 14.11
C ARG A 128 41.42 -1.99 12.81
N LEU A 129 40.22 -1.95 12.24
CA LEU A 129 39.86 -1.10 11.11
C LEU A 129 39.07 0.09 11.64
N ASP A 130 39.50 1.30 11.31
CA ASP A 130 38.68 2.49 11.53
C ASP A 130 37.77 2.68 10.32
N VAL A 131 36.47 2.52 10.53
CA VAL A 131 35.44 2.60 9.48
C VAL A 131 34.65 3.87 9.67
N ARG A 132 34.69 4.75 8.68
CA ARG A 132 33.83 5.92 8.59
C ARG A 132 32.67 5.59 7.65
N VAL A 133 31.46 5.76 8.15
CA VAL A 133 30.23 5.53 7.39
C VAL A 133 29.49 6.85 7.27
N ARG A 134 29.02 7.15 6.06
CA ARG A 134 28.07 8.22 5.79
C ARG A 134 26.86 7.60 5.11
N ALA A 135 25.67 7.83 5.67
CA ALA A 135 24.41 7.40 5.08
C ALA A 135 23.59 8.65 4.79
N ALA A 136 23.05 8.75 3.58
CA ALA A 136 22.16 9.82 3.19
C ALA A 136 20.90 9.23 2.57
N ALA A 137 19.77 9.76 3.02
CA ALA A 137 18.45 9.55 2.47
C ALA A 137 18.02 10.87 1.80
N VAL A 138 17.80 10.81 0.49
CA VAL A 138 17.23 11.92 -0.28
C VAL A 138 15.98 11.39 -0.94
N LEU A 139 14.87 12.07 -0.68
CA LEU A 139 13.61 11.90 -1.41
C LEU A 139 13.53 13.08 -2.39
N ASP A 140 13.58 12.78 -3.68
CA ASP A 140 13.37 13.70 -4.83
C ASP A 140 12.43 12.95 -5.79
N LEU A 141 11.13 13.18 -5.63
CA LEU A 141 10.05 12.42 -6.28
C LEU A 141 9.88 12.84 -7.72
N GLU A 142 9.96 14.15 -7.97
CA GLU A 142 9.80 14.75 -9.29
C GLU A 142 11.08 14.66 -10.14
N ARG A 143 12.22 14.33 -9.53
CA ARG A 143 13.56 14.32 -10.17
C ARG A 143 13.92 15.69 -10.76
N ASP A 144 13.39 16.75 -10.19
CA ASP A 144 13.68 18.14 -10.58
C ASP A 144 14.94 18.69 -9.89
N GLY A 145 15.61 17.85 -9.06
CA GLY A 145 16.78 18.22 -8.28
C GLY A 145 16.44 18.85 -6.93
N ARG A 146 15.15 19.05 -6.62
CA ARG A 146 14.65 19.61 -5.36
C ARG A 146 14.08 18.50 -4.49
N ALA A 147 14.93 18.05 -3.57
CA ALA A 147 14.51 17.03 -2.62
C ALA A 147 13.35 17.50 -1.72
N GLU A 148 12.24 16.76 -1.69
CA GLU A 148 11.12 17.01 -0.77
C GLU A 148 11.47 16.60 0.66
N ALA A 149 12.43 15.67 0.85
CA ALA A 149 12.98 15.35 2.17
C ALA A 149 14.47 14.98 2.10
N ARG A 150 15.25 15.48 3.08
CA ARG A 150 16.67 15.15 3.25
C ARG A 150 16.95 14.72 4.68
N SER A 151 17.62 13.60 4.84
CA SER A 151 18.15 13.16 6.14
C SER A 151 19.52 12.51 5.94
N ALA A 152 20.49 12.84 6.77
CA ALA A 152 21.83 12.29 6.66
C ALA A 152 22.47 12.12 8.03
N ASP A 153 23.26 11.06 8.16
CA ASP A 153 24.10 10.80 9.33
C ASP A 153 25.51 10.43 8.89
N ARG A 154 26.47 10.74 9.76
CA ARG A 154 27.89 10.45 9.59
C ARG A 154 28.45 9.95 10.90
N THR A 155 28.97 8.74 10.88
CA THR A 155 29.57 8.13 12.06
C THR A 155 30.96 7.55 11.79
N ARG A 156 31.77 7.47 12.85
CA ARG A 156 33.07 6.81 12.86
C ARG A 156 33.01 5.65 13.85
N ARG A 157 33.39 4.46 13.40
CA ARG A 157 33.32 3.21 14.18
C ARG A 157 34.59 2.41 14.00
N LEU A 158 35.13 1.93 15.11
CA LEU A 158 36.23 0.98 15.07
C LEU A 158 35.66 -0.44 14.92
N VAL A 159 35.99 -1.11 13.81
CA VAL A 159 35.59 -2.50 13.55
C VAL A 159 36.79 -3.40 13.82
N ARG A 160 36.58 -4.42 14.65
CA ARG A 160 37.59 -5.45 14.92
C ARG A 160 37.31 -6.67 14.06
N ALA A 161 38.37 -7.32 13.58
CA ALA A 161 38.26 -8.66 13.01
C ALA A 161 37.55 -9.60 13.99
N PRO A 162 36.69 -10.52 13.52
CA PRO A 162 36.19 -11.58 14.37
C PRO A 162 37.39 -12.37 14.91
N ARG A 163 37.53 -12.49 16.24
CA ARG A 163 38.54 -13.39 16.82
C ARG A 163 38.24 -14.81 16.35
N ARG A 164 39.28 -15.53 15.91
CA ARG A 164 39.17 -16.97 15.58
C ARG A 164 38.53 -17.71 16.75
N GLU A 165 37.60 -18.60 16.43
CA GLU A 165 36.78 -19.39 17.36
C GLU A 165 37.61 -19.95 18.51
N GLY A 166 37.16 -19.67 19.74
CA GLY A 166 37.80 -20.11 20.98
C GLY A 166 37.20 -19.43 22.22
N SER A 167 36.73 -18.18 22.12
CA SER A 167 35.99 -17.57 23.23
C SER A 167 34.52 -17.94 23.18
N THR A 168 34.08 -18.71 24.16
CA THR A 168 32.71 -18.85 24.61
C THR A 168 31.94 -17.54 24.44
N ARG A 169 31.10 -17.45 23.40
CA ARG A 169 30.19 -16.32 23.23
C ARG A 169 29.30 -16.26 24.46
N ARG A 170 29.21 -15.10 25.13
CA ARG A 170 28.12 -14.81 26.06
C ARG A 170 26.81 -15.21 25.38
N ALA A 171 26.08 -16.14 25.97
CA ALA A 171 24.71 -16.43 25.60
C ALA A 171 23.93 -15.10 25.57
N GLY A 172 23.25 -14.79 24.46
CA GLY A 172 22.43 -13.59 24.31
C GLY A 172 22.89 -12.53 23.29
N ALA A 173 24.08 -12.60 22.70
CA ALA A 173 24.47 -11.63 21.67
C ALA A 173 23.72 -11.87 20.33
N ALA A 174 22.80 -10.98 19.97
CA ALA A 174 22.01 -11.06 18.73
C ALA A 174 22.90 -11.17 17.47
N VAL A 175 22.61 -12.18 16.64
CA VAL A 175 23.25 -12.37 15.34
C VAL A 175 22.79 -11.24 14.41
N THR A 176 23.74 -10.48 13.85
CA THR A 176 23.44 -9.47 12.83
C THR A 176 23.65 -10.08 11.45
N CYS A 177 22.63 -9.97 10.60
CA CYS A 177 22.63 -10.38 9.20
C CYS A 177 22.31 -9.18 8.30
N SER A 178 22.77 -9.22 7.04
CA SER A 178 22.36 -8.26 6.02
C SER A 178 20.85 -8.34 5.78
N SER A 179 20.23 -7.22 5.43
CA SER A 179 18.85 -7.21 4.94
C SER A 179 18.83 -7.70 3.49
N VAL A 180 17.73 -8.36 3.07
CA VAL A 180 17.51 -8.64 1.64
C VAL A 180 16.84 -7.40 1.04
N PRO A 181 17.41 -6.76 0.00
CA PRO A 181 16.79 -5.60 -0.62
C PRO A 181 15.46 -5.98 -1.27
N LEU A 182 14.60 -5.00 -1.52
CA LEU A 182 13.40 -5.21 -2.32
C LEU A 182 13.78 -5.77 -3.70
N VAL A 183 13.29 -6.96 -4.02
CA VAL A 183 13.57 -7.64 -5.29
C VAL A 183 12.52 -7.22 -6.30
N HIS A 184 12.93 -6.73 -7.46
CA HIS A 184 12.02 -6.57 -8.60
C HIS A 184 12.13 -7.79 -9.50
N ALA A 185 11.01 -8.51 -9.64
CA ALA A 185 10.91 -9.65 -10.52
C ALA A 185 10.03 -9.30 -11.74
N ARG A 186 10.37 -9.84 -12.90
CA ARG A 186 9.51 -9.92 -14.07
C ARG A 186 8.67 -11.17 -14.01
N THR A 187 7.49 -11.07 -14.59
CA THR A 187 6.58 -12.21 -14.75
C THR A 187 7.29 -13.39 -15.42
N ARG A 188 7.13 -14.59 -14.86
CA ARG A 188 7.67 -15.88 -15.35
C ARG A 188 9.20 -15.98 -15.45
N ARG A 189 9.97 -14.97 -15.05
CA ARG A 189 11.44 -15.01 -15.09
C ARG A 189 12.01 -15.55 -13.77
N LEU A 190 13.16 -16.22 -13.87
CA LEU A 190 13.90 -16.73 -12.71
C LEU A 190 14.77 -15.62 -12.12
N TYR A 191 14.69 -15.43 -10.80
CA TYR A 191 15.47 -14.45 -10.06
C TYR A 191 16.29 -15.13 -8.98
N ALA A 192 17.61 -15.04 -9.07
CA ALA A 192 18.50 -15.47 -8.01
C ALA A 192 18.57 -14.39 -6.92
N ILE A 193 18.01 -14.69 -5.75
CA ILE A 193 18.00 -13.81 -4.59
C ILE A 193 19.07 -14.31 -3.63
N GLU A 194 20.07 -13.48 -3.31
CA GLU A 194 21.15 -13.89 -2.43
C GLU A 194 20.66 -14.05 -1.00
N VAL A 195 21.06 -15.14 -0.33
CA VAL A 195 20.72 -15.32 1.08
C VAL A 195 21.51 -14.33 1.95
N PRO A 196 20.97 -13.89 3.10
CA PRO A 196 21.67 -12.94 3.95
C PRO A 196 23.03 -13.43 4.44
N GLN A 197 23.99 -12.51 4.48
CA GLN A 197 25.30 -12.75 5.08
C GLN A 197 25.29 -12.26 6.53
N CYS A 198 25.77 -13.08 7.45
CA CYS A 198 25.72 -12.79 8.88
C CYS A 198 27.11 -12.71 9.49
N GLY A 199 27.22 -12.15 10.69
CA GLY A 199 28.46 -12.16 11.47
C GLY A 199 28.89 -13.55 11.95
N VAL A 200 28.13 -14.61 11.63
CA VAL A 200 28.48 -16.03 11.82
C VAL A 200 28.04 -16.85 10.61
N PRO A 201 28.65 -18.02 10.34
CA PRO A 201 28.19 -18.93 9.30
C PRO A 201 26.77 -19.44 9.59
N MET A 202 25.88 -19.34 8.60
CA MET A 202 24.46 -19.74 8.71
C MET A 202 24.09 -20.77 7.65
N ARG A 203 23.21 -21.72 7.99
CA ARG A 203 22.48 -22.56 7.02
C ARG A 203 21.09 -21.96 6.83
N TRP A 204 20.74 -21.62 5.58
CA TRP A 204 19.45 -21.04 5.23
C TRP A 204 18.49 -22.09 4.69
N SER A 205 17.21 -21.96 5.05
CA SER A 205 16.09 -22.71 4.50
C SER A 205 14.88 -21.80 4.29
N ILE A 206 13.88 -22.26 3.55
CA ILE A 206 12.61 -21.55 3.41
C ILE A 206 11.76 -21.89 4.64
N ALA A 207 11.31 -20.88 5.38
CA ALA A 207 10.38 -21.04 6.50
C ALA A 207 8.93 -20.80 6.08
N ARG A 208 8.70 -19.93 5.10
CA ARG A 208 7.38 -19.66 4.54
C ARG A 208 7.54 -19.40 3.05
N GLY A 209 6.75 -20.07 2.23
CA GLY A 209 6.73 -19.87 0.78
C GLY A 209 5.98 -18.60 0.35
N PRO A 210 6.14 -18.19 -0.92
CA PRO A 210 5.35 -17.14 -1.55
C PRO A 210 3.87 -17.53 -1.69
N ALA A 211 3.02 -16.53 -1.87
CA ALA A 211 1.60 -16.76 -2.16
C ALA A 211 1.34 -17.04 -3.65
N ARG A 212 2.17 -16.47 -4.55
CA ARG A 212 1.96 -16.47 -6.01
C ARG A 212 3.26 -16.69 -6.80
N GLY A 213 4.01 -17.71 -6.43
CA GLY A 213 5.24 -18.09 -7.11
C GLY A 213 5.86 -19.37 -6.59
N GLN A 214 7.05 -19.67 -7.08
CA GLN A 214 7.81 -20.88 -6.74
C GLN A 214 9.21 -20.50 -6.27
N LEU A 215 9.71 -21.24 -5.27
CA LEU A 215 11.06 -21.09 -4.74
C LEU A 215 11.85 -22.38 -4.96
N ARG A 216 13.11 -22.22 -5.40
CA ARG A 216 14.10 -23.29 -5.39
C ARG A 216 15.29 -22.87 -4.54
N PRO A 217 15.53 -23.51 -3.39
CA PRO A 217 16.67 -23.19 -2.54
C PRO A 217 17.97 -23.67 -3.19
N SER A 218 19.04 -22.91 -2.97
CA SER A 218 20.44 -23.22 -3.29
C SER A 218 21.32 -22.82 -2.09
N ALA A 219 22.59 -23.21 -2.09
CA ALA A 219 23.51 -22.93 -0.98
C ALA A 219 23.71 -21.42 -0.75
N ARG A 220 23.76 -20.61 -1.83
CA ARG A 220 24.01 -19.16 -1.79
C ARG A 220 22.78 -18.32 -2.20
N TRP A 221 21.83 -18.95 -2.90
CA TRP A 221 20.73 -18.24 -3.53
C TRP A 221 19.41 -18.92 -3.19
N VAL A 222 18.32 -18.17 -3.27
CA VAL A 222 16.99 -18.71 -3.47
C VAL A 222 16.53 -18.24 -4.84
N VAL A 223 16.20 -19.18 -5.71
CA VAL A 223 15.68 -18.86 -7.05
C VAL A 223 14.17 -18.69 -6.93
N TYR A 224 13.68 -17.50 -7.23
CA TYR A 224 12.27 -17.16 -7.26
C TYR A 224 11.75 -17.14 -8.70
N ARG A 225 10.54 -17.65 -8.91
CA ARG A 225 9.78 -17.52 -10.16
C ARG A 225 8.35 -17.12 -9.81
N SER A 226 7.83 -16.03 -10.39
CA SER A 226 6.41 -15.69 -10.23
C SER A 226 5.53 -16.65 -11.03
N ASP A 227 4.27 -16.77 -10.62
CA ASP A 227 3.25 -17.43 -11.44
C ASP A 227 3.00 -16.68 -12.75
N ALA A 228 2.40 -17.38 -13.70
CA ALA A 228 1.95 -16.79 -14.95
C ALA A 228 0.90 -15.69 -14.69
N GLY A 229 1.08 -14.52 -15.29
CA GLY A 229 0.12 -13.41 -15.18
C GLY A 229 0.10 -12.69 -13.83
N HIS A 230 0.76 -13.23 -12.80
CA HIS A 230 0.83 -12.57 -11.50
C HIS A 230 1.64 -11.27 -11.59
N ARG A 231 1.01 -10.15 -11.27
CA ARG A 231 1.67 -8.88 -10.97
C ARG A 231 1.35 -8.50 -9.54
N GLY A 232 2.30 -7.83 -8.92
CA GLY A 232 2.14 -7.23 -7.62
C GLY A 232 3.15 -7.68 -6.60
N TRP A 233 2.70 -7.83 -5.35
CA TRP A 233 3.59 -8.20 -4.25
C TRP A 233 3.55 -9.69 -3.99
N ASP A 234 4.74 -10.24 -3.80
CA ASP A 234 4.95 -11.56 -3.25
C ASP A 234 5.95 -11.45 -2.09
N ALA A 235 5.90 -12.40 -1.17
CA ALA A 235 6.78 -12.39 -0.02
C ALA A 235 7.02 -13.80 0.51
N PHE A 236 8.23 -14.05 0.97
CA PHE A 236 8.59 -15.30 1.59
C PHE A 236 9.56 -15.05 2.74
N VAL A 237 9.74 -16.04 3.61
CA VAL A 237 10.61 -15.92 4.78
C VAL A 237 11.71 -16.96 4.71
N LEU A 238 12.96 -16.48 4.79
CA LEU A 238 14.13 -17.33 4.98
C LEU A 238 14.41 -17.53 6.47
N ARG A 239 14.79 -18.75 6.85
CA ARG A 239 15.22 -19.10 8.20
C ARG A 239 16.68 -19.50 8.17
N GLY A 240 17.51 -18.78 8.90
CA GLY A 240 18.94 -19.03 9.04
C GLY A 240 19.25 -19.65 10.39
N ARG A 241 19.99 -20.76 10.42
CA ARG A 241 20.48 -21.40 11.66
C ARG A 241 22.01 -21.37 11.70
N PRO A 242 22.65 -20.99 12.82
CA PRO A 242 24.10 -21.03 12.95
C PRO A 242 24.66 -22.45 12.71
N ARG A 243 25.79 -22.57 12.02
CA ARG A 243 26.50 -23.85 11.89
C ARG A 243 27.28 -24.18 13.17
N GLY A 244 27.39 -25.47 13.52
CA GLY A 244 28.30 -25.96 14.56
C GLY A 244 27.77 -25.97 16.01
N ARG A 245 26.54 -25.50 16.27
CA ARG A 245 25.85 -25.80 17.54
C ARG A 245 25.11 -27.13 17.38
N ALA A 246 25.36 -28.09 18.28
CA ALA A 246 24.51 -29.25 18.43
C ALA A 246 23.07 -28.77 18.61
N VAL A 247 22.18 -29.32 17.80
CA VAL A 247 20.78 -28.92 17.71
C VAL A 247 20.06 -29.37 18.98
N ALA A 248 20.19 -28.61 20.06
CA ALA A 248 19.17 -28.64 21.10
C ALA A 248 17.90 -28.07 20.45
N ALA A 249 16.81 -28.82 20.52
CA ALA A 249 15.59 -28.65 19.71
C ALA A 249 14.82 -27.32 19.92
N GLN A 250 15.35 -26.36 20.66
CA GLN A 250 14.72 -25.05 20.86
C GLN A 250 15.20 -24.03 19.81
N ASP A 251 14.23 -23.35 19.19
CA ASP A 251 14.36 -22.36 18.12
C ASP A 251 15.13 -21.06 18.52
N ASP A 252 15.77 -21.02 19.70
CA ASP A 252 16.34 -19.85 20.39
C ASP A 252 17.53 -19.14 19.69
N GLY A 253 17.84 -19.52 18.44
CA GLY A 253 18.92 -18.91 17.66
C GLY A 253 18.63 -18.75 16.17
N ALA A 254 17.41 -19.04 15.72
CA ALA A 254 17.04 -18.90 14.31
C ALA A 254 16.86 -17.41 13.93
N VAL A 255 17.48 -17.00 12.84
CA VAL A 255 17.26 -15.66 12.26
C VAL A 255 16.22 -15.78 11.16
N LEU A 256 15.13 -15.02 11.25
CA LEU A 256 14.17 -14.87 10.16
C LEU A 256 14.55 -13.67 9.30
N ALA A 257 14.65 -13.89 8.00
CA ALA A 257 14.91 -12.86 7.01
C ALA A 257 13.73 -12.81 6.03
N PRO A 258 12.83 -11.82 6.17
CA PRO A 258 11.75 -11.61 5.22
C PRO A 258 12.33 -11.14 3.88
N VAL A 259 11.80 -11.69 2.80
CA VAL A 259 12.11 -11.31 1.43
C VAL A 259 10.84 -10.80 0.78
N HIS A 260 10.93 -9.62 0.19
CA HIS A 260 9.82 -9.01 -0.54
C HIS A 260 10.18 -8.96 -2.02
N VAL A 261 9.25 -9.43 -2.84
CA VAL A 261 9.36 -9.42 -4.29
C VAL A 261 8.23 -8.58 -4.85
N GLN A 262 8.58 -7.58 -5.65
CA GLN A 262 7.64 -6.82 -6.45
C GLN A 262 7.70 -7.36 -7.88
N VAL A 263 6.67 -8.08 -8.28
CA VAL A 263 6.50 -8.66 -9.61
C VAL A 263 5.85 -7.63 -10.54
N GLY A 264 6.53 -7.28 -11.63
CA GLY A 264 6.06 -6.30 -12.60
C GLY A 264 7.01 -6.18 -13.81
N SER A 265 7.10 -5.01 -14.43
CA SER A 265 7.93 -4.80 -15.64
C SER A 265 9.45 -4.92 -15.37
N GLY A 266 9.86 -4.79 -14.10
CA GLY A 266 11.20 -5.12 -13.61
C GLY A 266 12.25 -4.00 -13.70
N PHE A 267 11.91 -2.81 -14.20
CA PHE A 267 12.83 -1.67 -14.32
C PHE A 267 12.18 -0.37 -13.87
N PRO A 268 12.97 0.63 -13.38
CA PRO A 268 12.44 1.97 -13.15
C PRO A 268 11.91 2.51 -14.48
N SER A 269 10.63 2.85 -14.51
CA SER A 269 10.02 3.50 -15.66
C SER A 269 10.39 4.99 -15.66
N THR A 270 10.49 5.56 -16.85
CA THR A 270 10.54 7.02 -17.06
C THR A 270 9.15 7.62 -17.13
N ALA A 271 8.11 6.79 -17.22
CA ALA A 271 6.75 7.26 -17.26
C ALA A 271 6.38 8.04 -15.99
N SER A 272 5.49 9.00 -16.13
CA SER A 272 4.92 9.77 -15.02
C SER A 272 3.42 9.60 -14.91
N VAL A 273 2.93 9.55 -13.68
CA VAL A 273 1.50 9.33 -13.37
C VAL A 273 0.97 10.47 -12.51
N ARG A 274 -0.23 10.95 -12.83
CA ARG A 274 -1.03 11.81 -11.95
C ARG A 274 -2.37 11.16 -11.70
N ALA A 275 -2.80 11.13 -10.45
CA ALA A 275 -4.10 10.64 -10.07
C ALA A 275 -4.95 11.76 -9.47
N ILE A 276 -6.20 11.83 -9.87
CA ILE A 276 -7.25 12.69 -9.29
C ILE A 276 -8.49 11.81 -9.05
N GLY A 277 -9.45 12.28 -8.27
CA GLY A 277 -10.70 11.54 -8.06
C GLY A 277 -11.07 11.43 -6.60
N ASP A 278 -11.87 10.43 -6.27
CA ASP A 278 -12.53 10.31 -4.97
C ASP A 278 -11.81 9.38 -3.98
N SER A 279 -12.54 8.93 -2.95
CA SER A 279 -12.07 8.04 -1.88
C SER A 279 -11.46 6.73 -2.38
N VAL A 280 -11.95 6.18 -3.50
CA VAL A 280 -11.41 4.96 -4.10
C VAL A 280 -10.03 5.23 -4.71
N THR A 281 -9.83 6.40 -5.32
CA THR A 281 -8.54 6.79 -5.88
C THR A 281 -7.55 7.21 -4.79
N ALA A 282 -8.03 7.88 -3.74
CA ALA A 282 -7.25 8.32 -2.58
C ALA A 282 -6.79 7.15 -1.68
N GLY A 283 -7.52 6.04 -1.71
CA GLY A 283 -7.28 4.87 -0.85
C GLY A 283 -7.73 5.15 0.58
N PHE A 284 -8.99 5.57 0.72
CA PHE A 284 -9.67 5.76 1.98
C PHE A 284 -9.73 4.47 2.82
N GLY A 285 -9.87 4.61 4.14
CA GLY A 285 -9.87 3.49 5.08
C GLY A 285 -8.47 3.08 5.54
N TYR A 286 -7.44 3.74 5.01
CA TYR A 286 -6.05 3.57 5.41
C TYR A 286 -5.39 4.92 5.63
N PHE A 287 -4.68 5.07 6.75
CA PHE A 287 -3.82 6.23 6.95
C PHE A 287 -2.58 6.15 6.06
N ASN A 288 -1.86 7.27 5.91
CA ASN A 288 -0.54 7.26 5.27
C ASN A 288 0.48 6.32 5.97
N SER A 289 0.25 5.94 7.21
CA SER A 289 1.03 4.93 7.94
C SER A 289 0.76 3.50 7.45
N ARG A 290 -0.19 3.33 6.52
CA ARG A 290 -0.79 2.07 6.07
C ARG A 290 -1.63 1.39 7.13
N ALA A 291 -1.80 2.02 8.29
CA ALA A 291 -2.68 1.52 9.33
C ALA A 291 -4.12 1.48 8.75
N PRO A 292 -4.78 0.31 8.75
CA PRO A 292 -6.21 0.27 8.49
C PRO A 292 -6.92 1.02 9.63
N MET A 293 -8.02 1.69 9.30
CA MET A 293 -8.83 2.35 10.31
C MET A 293 -9.68 1.36 11.09
N THR A 294 -9.94 1.69 12.35
CA THR A 294 -11.01 1.08 13.12
C THR A 294 -12.36 1.69 12.73
N ALA A 295 -13.46 0.98 13.01
CA ALA A 295 -14.81 1.51 12.80
C ALA A 295 -15.03 2.87 13.49
N SER A 296 -14.48 3.05 14.70
CA SER A 296 -14.56 4.33 15.43
C SER A 296 -13.81 5.47 14.75
N GLN A 297 -12.64 5.19 14.14
CA GLN A 297 -11.87 6.19 13.42
C GLN A 297 -12.60 6.65 12.16
N LEU A 298 -13.28 5.74 11.46
CA LEU A 298 -14.00 6.06 10.23
C LEU A 298 -15.14 7.06 10.44
N LEU A 299 -15.77 7.07 11.61
CA LEU A 299 -16.76 8.10 11.96
C LEU A 299 -16.15 9.51 11.98
N SER A 300 -14.93 9.66 12.49
CA SER A 300 -14.20 10.94 12.48
C SER A 300 -13.64 11.32 11.10
N CYS A 301 -13.72 10.41 10.13
CA CYS A 301 -13.21 10.56 8.78
C CYS A 301 -14.32 10.88 7.77
N ARG A 302 -15.58 10.92 8.20
CA ARG A 302 -16.72 11.19 7.32
C ARG A 302 -16.53 12.54 6.63
N PRO A 303 -16.61 12.62 5.29
CA PRO A 303 -16.45 13.88 4.58
C PRO A 303 -17.39 14.97 5.12
N GLY A 304 -16.81 16.14 5.44
CA GLY A 304 -17.57 17.34 5.80
C GLY A 304 -17.94 18.17 4.57
N THR A 305 -18.49 19.36 4.79
CA THR A 305 -18.77 20.33 3.72
C THR A 305 -17.50 20.86 3.07
N GLN A 306 -16.44 21.04 3.84
CA GLN A 306 -15.10 21.30 3.34
C GLN A 306 -14.33 19.98 3.27
N LEU A 307 -13.97 19.58 2.07
CA LEU A 307 -13.25 18.33 1.83
C LEU A 307 -11.76 18.53 2.13
N ASN A 308 -11.21 17.67 2.98
CA ASN A 308 -9.82 17.77 3.45
C ASN A 308 -9.00 16.49 3.21
N ASP A 309 -9.56 15.51 2.50
CA ASP A 309 -8.93 14.21 2.26
C ASP A 309 -8.48 13.51 3.55
N ALA A 310 -9.23 13.68 4.64
CA ALA A 310 -8.98 12.94 5.85
C ALA A 310 -9.00 11.44 5.55
N CYS A 311 -8.12 10.71 6.22
CA CYS A 311 -8.23 9.27 6.29
C CYS A 311 -8.02 8.55 4.96
N SER A 312 -7.15 9.11 4.14
CA SER A 312 -6.72 8.54 2.88
C SER A 312 -5.24 8.19 2.90
N SER A 313 -4.87 7.15 2.17
CA SER A 313 -3.48 6.67 2.13
C SER A 313 -2.51 7.66 1.47
N ASN A 314 -3.00 8.65 0.72
CA ASN A 314 -2.24 9.75 0.13
C ASN A 314 -2.23 11.03 0.99
N SER A 315 -2.84 11.04 2.18
CA SER A 315 -3.07 12.24 3.00
C SER A 315 -2.35 12.21 4.35
N LEU A 316 -2.00 13.39 4.87
CA LEU A 316 -1.54 13.62 6.25
C LEU A 316 -2.69 13.93 7.21
N ASN A 317 -3.89 14.22 6.69
CA ASN A 317 -5.05 14.52 7.52
C ASN A 317 -5.62 13.22 8.11
N LEU A 318 -5.79 13.21 9.43
CA LEU A 318 -6.24 12.07 10.23
C LEU A 318 -7.73 12.15 10.59
N THR A 319 -8.34 13.33 10.53
CA THR A 319 -9.78 13.54 10.79
C THR A 319 -10.36 14.59 9.85
N ASN A 320 -11.67 14.56 9.67
CA ASN A 320 -12.40 15.56 8.86
C ASN A 320 -12.38 16.98 9.45
N SER A 321 -11.96 17.12 10.70
CA SER A 321 -11.77 18.40 11.40
C SER A 321 -10.38 19.01 11.20
N ASP A 322 -9.46 18.27 10.58
CA ASP A 322 -8.19 18.84 10.13
C ASP A 322 -8.46 19.91 9.06
N GLY A 323 -7.56 20.89 8.95
CA GLY A 323 -7.68 22.02 8.02
C GLY A 323 -7.62 21.62 6.52
N PRO A 324 -7.09 22.46 5.62
CA PRO A 324 -7.07 22.14 4.19
C PRO A 324 -6.34 20.82 3.89
N VAL A 325 -6.56 20.27 2.69
CA VAL A 325 -5.90 19.03 2.23
C VAL A 325 -4.39 19.13 2.39
N ARG A 326 -3.79 18.14 3.04
CA ARG A 326 -2.34 17.99 3.18
C ARG A 326 -1.91 16.64 2.67
N TYR A 327 -1.34 16.59 1.48
CA TYR A 327 -0.85 15.33 0.91
C TYR A 327 0.37 14.80 1.66
N ALA A 328 0.49 13.47 1.73
CA ALA A 328 1.72 12.80 2.15
C ALA A 328 2.88 13.21 1.23
N PRO A 329 4.13 13.25 1.73
CA PRO A 329 5.27 13.76 0.96
C PRO A 329 5.43 13.10 -0.41
N ASP A 330 5.08 11.82 -0.55
CA ASP A 330 5.13 11.08 -1.81
C ASP A 330 3.76 10.71 -2.39
N TYR A 331 2.74 11.45 -1.98
CA TYR A 331 1.35 11.28 -2.40
C TYR A 331 0.84 9.83 -2.26
N GLY A 332 1.37 9.07 -1.30
CA GLY A 332 0.96 7.69 -1.04
C GLY A 332 1.66 6.64 -1.91
N LEU A 333 2.62 7.01 -2.77
CA LEU A 333 3.35 6.05 -3.63
C LEU A 333 4.04 4.96 -2.80
N SER A 334 4.75 5.31 -1.73
CA SER A 334 5.43 4.34 -0.89
C SER A 334 4.46 3.51 -0.05
N ASN A 335 3.24 4.01 0.21
CA ASN A 335 2.23 3.30 0.99
C ASN A 335 1.73 2.07 0.25
N VAL A 336 1.65 2.18 -1.09
CA VAL A 336 1.25 1.09 -1.98
C VAL A 336 -0.12 0.54 -1.55
N ILE A 337 -1.04 1.43 -1.15
CA ILE A 337 -2.40 1.09 -0.74
C ILE A 337 -3.36 1.36 -1.89
N ALA A 338 -3.56 2.63 -2.24
CA ALA A 338 -4.43 3.04 -3.33
C ALA A 338 -4.01 2.38 -4.65
N TRP A 339 -4.99 2.03 -5.48
CA TRP A 339 -4.74 1.35 -6.74
C TRP A 339 -3.79 2.11 -7.69
N PRO A 340 -3.79 3.47 -7.79
CA PRO A 340 -2.83 4.17 -8.64
C PRO A 340 -1.39 3.99 -8.16
N ALA A 341 -1.17 4.08 -6.84
CA ALA A 341 0.13 3.89 -6.22
C ALA A 341 0.64 2.45 -6.39
N ARG A 342 -0.27 1.46 -6.34
CA ARG A 342 0.06 0.05 -6.63
C ARG A 342 0.49 -0.13 -8.08
N TRP A 343 -0.33 0.33 -9.03
CA TRP A 343 -0.03 0.19 -10.45
C TRP A 343 1.28 0.90 -10.83
N ALA A 344 1.48 2.14 -10.35
CA ALA A 344 2.73 2.88 -10.55
C ALA A 344 3.92 2.12 -9.97
N GLY A 345 3.80 1.64 -8.72
CA GLY A 345 4.84 0.87 -8.05
C GLY A 345 5.23 -0.39 -8.84
N TRP A 346 4.26 -1.20 -9.27
CA TRP A 346 4.50 -2.45 -10.00
C TRP A 346 5.20 -2.21 -11.33
N ASN A 347 4.93 -1.06 -11.96
CA ASN A 347 5.56 -0.66 -13.20
C ASN A 347 6.86 0.14 -13.00
N GLY A 348 7.36 0.24 -11.76
CA GLY A 348 8.60 0.95 -11.45
C GLY A 348 8.53 2.45 -11.69
N ILE A 349 7.34 3.02 -11.80
CA ILE A 349 7.08 4.45 -11.95
C ILE A 349 7.37 5.13 -10.62
N THR A 350 8.21 6.18 -10.65
CA THR A 350 8.54 6.95 -9.46
C THR A 350 8.10 8.40 -9.52
N ASN A 351 7.92 8.95 -10.73
CA ASN A 351 7.31 10.26 -10.93
C ASN A 351 5.80 10.07 -10.82
N PHE A 352 5.26 10.38 -9.65
CA PHE A 352 3.89 10.04 -9.27
C PHE A 352 3.35 11.07 -8.29
N ALA A 353 2.12 11.53 -8.54
CA ALA A 353 1.34 12.25 -7.54
C ALA A 353 -0.12 11.77 -7.58
N ASN A 354 -0.70 11.54 -6.40
CA ASN A 354 -2.11 11.23 -6.21
C ASN A 354 -2.77 12.36 -5.43
N TYR A 355 -3.46 13.23 -6.17
CA TYR A 355 -4.19 14.35 -5.63
C TYR A 355 -5.61 13.99 -5.21
N ALA A 356 -6.08 12.78 -5.45
CA ALA A 356 -7.45 12.37 -5.13
C ALA A 356 -7.86 12.73 -3.70
N VAL A 357 -9.14 13.07 -3.53
CA VAL A 357 -9.71 13.55 -2.26
C VAL A 357 -10.97 12.76 -1.93
N THR A 358 -10.97 12.14 -0.75
CA THR A 358 -12.16 11.46 -0.21
C THR A 358 -13.37 12.39 -0.16
N GLY A 359 -14.50 11.90 -0.64
CA GLY A 359 -15.78 12.64 -0.69
C GLY A 359 -15.95 13.52 -1.92
N SER A 360 -14.91 13.71 -2.74
CA SER A 360 -15.02 14.56 -3.92
C SER A 360 -15.90 13.95 -5.01
N ALA A 361 -16.61 14.82 -5.71
CA ALA A 361 -17.48 14.57 -6.86
C ALA A 361 -16.84 15.13 -8.14
N PRO A 362 -17.32 14.75 -9.35
CA PRO A 362 -16.76 15.28 -10.59
C PRO A 362 -16.76 16.81 -10.69
N ALA A 363 -17.74 17.49 -10.09
CA ALA A 363 -17.84 18.95 -10.07
C ALA A 363 -16.68 19.61 -9.31
N ASP A 364 -16.11 18.96 -8.30
CA ASP A 364 -14.99 19.50 -7.52
C ASP A 364 -13.71 19.57 -8.34
N TRP A 365 -13.57 18.69 -9.33
CA TRP A 365 -12.40 18.56 -10.19
C TRP A 365 -12.53 19.34 -11.51
N ALA A 366 -13.74 19.71 -11.90
CA ALA A 366 -14.04 20.44 -13.12
C ALA A 366 -13.76 21.96 -12.95
N PRO A 367 -13.75 22.77 -14.04
CA PRO A 367 -13.58 24.21 -13.95
C PRO A 367 -14.54 24.87 -12.96
N GLY A 368 -13.98 25.66 -12.02
CA GLY A 368 -14.74 26.31 -10.94
C GLY A 368 -14.92 25.46 -9.68
N GLY A 369 -14.53 24.18 -9.71
CA GLY A 369 -14.54 23.29 -8.54
C GLY A 369 -13.43 23.59 -7.54
N GLN A 370 -13.63 23.17 -6.29
CA GLN A 370 -12.69 23.42 -5.18
C GLN A 370 -11.30 22.78 -5.37
N PHE A 371 -11.20 21.72 -6.18
CA PHE A 371 -9.96 21.03 -6.51
C PHE A 371 -9.47 21.29 -7.93
N TYR A 372 -10.05 22.28 -8.62
CA TYR A 372 -9.65 22.60 -9.98
C TYR A 372 -8.18 23.02 -10.09
N ALA A 373 -7.63 23.67 -9.06
CA ALA A 373 -6.21 24.01 -9.03
C ALA A 373 -5.30 22.77 -9.09
N GLN A 374 -5.70 21.68 -8.44
CA GLN A 374 -5.01 20.39 -8.44
C GLN A 374 -5.17 19.69 -9.80
N THR A 375 -6.36 19.76 -10.42
CA THR A 375 -6.57 19.30 -11.81
C THR A 375 -5.58 20.01 -12.75
N ARG A 376 -5.50 21.34 -12.67
CA ARG A 376 -4.58 22.15 -13.48
C ARG A 376 -3.12 21.80 -13.21
N ALA A 377 -2.73 21.57 -11.96
CA ALA A 377 -1.38 21.13 -11.61
C ALA A 377 -1.04 19.76 -12.21
N ALA A 378 -1.99 18.80 -12.17
CA ALA A 378 -1.84 17.49 -12.79
C ALA A 378 -1.70 17.58 -14.32
N GLU A 379 -2.45 18.46 -14.97
CA GLU A 379 -2.37 18.69 -16.41
C GLU A 379 -1.05 19.36 -16.83
N LEU A 380 -0.62 20.40 -16.10
CA LEU A 380 0.61 21.13 -16.36
C LEU A 380 1.87 20.27 -16.16
N ALA A 381 1.80 19.25 -15.30
CA ALA A 381 2.86 18.27 -15.14
C ALA A 381 3.07 17.38 -16.38
N ALA A 382 2.18 17.46 -17.39
CA ALA A 382 2.27 16.75 -18.66
C ALA A 382 2.51 15.24 -18.52
N PRO A 383 1.70 14.52 -17.71
CA PRO A 383 1.99 13.13 -17.38
C PRO A 383 1.77 12.20 -18.58
N ASP A 384 2.43 11.03 -18.58
CA ASP A 384 2.12 9.99 -19.57
C ASP A 384 0.75 9.34 -19.26
N TYR A 385 0.38 9.25 -17.98
CA TYR A 385 -0.92 8.75 -17.54
C TYR A 385 -1.58 9.68 -16.53
N LEU A 386 -2.84 10.03 -16.79
CA LEU A 386 -3.74 10.61 -15.80
C LEU A 386 -4.80 9.58 -15.46
N VAL A 387 -4.93 9.23 -14.19
CA VAL A 387 -5.77 8.11 -13.76
C VAL A 387 -6.79 8.57 -12.72
N THR A 388 -8.02 8.05 -12.77
CA THR A 388 -9.10 8.53 -11.88
C THR A 388 -10.19 7.49 -11.68
N THR A 389 -10.76 7.46 -10.47
CA THR A 389 -12.09 6.96 -10.15
C THR A 389 -12.89 8.13 -9.58
N VAL A 390 -13.97 8.52 -10.24
CA VAL A 390 -14.82 9.63 -9.81
C VAL A 390 -16.24 9.49 -10.40
N GLY A 391 -17.27 9.85 -9.64
CA GLY A 391 -18.67 9.79 -10.06
C GLY A 391 -19.66 9.29 -9.01
N ALA A 392 -19.20 8.52 -8.01
CA ALA A 392 -20.08 7.96 -6.98
C ALA A 392 -20.55 8.99 -5.94
N ASN A 393 -19.77 10.03 -5.65
CA ASN A 393 -20.24 11.17 -4.83
C ASN A 393 -20.92 12.18 -5.77
N PRO A 394 -22.15 12.68 -5.51
CA PRO A 394 -22.94 12.70 -4.26
C PRO A 394 -23.93 11.53 -4.06
N LEU A 395 -23.93 10.54 -4.94
CA LEU A 395 -24.93 9.46 -4.95
C LEU A 395 -24.88 8.63 -3.68
N LEU A 396 -23.69 8.31 -3.19
CA LEU A 396 -23.53 7.50 -1.98
C LEU A 396 -24.12 8.20 -0.75
N SER A 397 -23.96 9.52 -0.58
CA SER A 397 -24.52 10.25 0.58
C SER A 397 -26.04 10.39 0.52
N ASP A 398 -26.59 10.60 -0.68
CA ASP A 398 -28.01 10.93 -0.87
C ASP A 398 -28.89 9.71 -1.14
N VAL A 399 -28.32 8.57 -1.52
CA VAL A 399 -29.05 7.34 -1.88
C VAL A 399 -28.80 6.23 -0.87
N LEU A 400 -27.57 6.04 -0.38
CA LEU A 400 -27.24 4.89 0.48
C LEU A 400 -27.34 5.15 1.98
N PHE A 401 -27.27 6.41 2.43
CA PHE A 401 -27.13 6.73 3.85
C PHE A 401 -28.22 7.68 4.38
N GLY A 402 -29.02 7.18 5.34
CA GLY A 402 -30.09 7.90 6.03
C GLY A 402 -31.48 7.43 5.60
N ILE A 403 -32.41 7.25 6.56
CA ILE A 403 -33.77 6.70 6.29
C ILE A 403 -34.52 7.56 5.26
N ASP A 404 -34.37 8.89 5.33
CA ASP A 404 -34.98 9.83 4.37
C ASP A 404 -34.33 9.82 2.98
N ASN A 405 -33.12 9.25 2.87
CA ASN A 405 -32.29 9.19 1.66
C ASN A 405 -32.39 7.82 0.95
N MET A 406 -32.81 6.76 1.67
CA MET A 406 -33.09 5.43 1.11
C MET A 406 -34.43 5.36 0.35
N LYS A 407 -34.98 6.50 -0.05
CA LYS A 407 -36.27 6.60 -0.76
C LYS A 407 -36.33 5.73 -2.01
N CYS A 408 -35.24 5.57 -2.75
CA CYS A 408 -35.27 4.71 -3.94
C CYS A 408 -35.46 3.23 -3.61
N ALA A 409 -34.90 2.72 -2.51
CA ALA A 409 -35.17 1.37 -2.04
C ALA A 409 -36.63 1.21 -1.61
N LEU A 410 -37.06 2.05 -0.66
CA LEU A 410 -38.41 2.00 -0.09
C LEU A 410 -39.51 2.21 -1.16
N TRP A 411 -39.28 3.14 -2.10
CA TRP A 411 -40.22 3.41 -3.19
C TRP A 411 -40.28 2.29 -4.22
N SER A 412 -39.13 1.66 -4.52
CA SER A 412 -39.07 0.50 -5.41
C SER A 412 -39.88 -0.68 -4.87
N ASP A 413 -39.74 -0.97 -3.57
CA ASP A 413 -40.39 -2.12 -2.96
C ASP A 413 -41.92 -1.93 -2.87
N LEU A 414 -42.39 -0.68 -2.83
CA LEU A 414 -43.81 -0.34 -2.76
C LEU A 414 -44.49 -0.12 -4.13
N PHE A 415 -43.78 0.44 -5.11
CA PHE A 415 -44.39 0.94 -6.35
C PHE A 415 -43.67 0.51 -7.65
N GLY A 416 -42.59 -0.28 -7.55
CA GLY A 416 -41.69 -0.56 -8.66
C GLY A 416 -40.85 0.67 -9.06
N ASN A 417 -40.17 0.61 -10.21
CA ASN A 417 -39.50 1.76 -10.84
C ASN A 417 -38.14 2.23 -10.23
N TYR A 418 -37.38 1.32 -9.59
CA TYR A 418 -36.06 1.59 -9.00
C TYR A 418 -35.09 2.36 -9.92
N THR A 419 -34.91 1.86 -11.16
CA THR A 419 -33.99 2.43 -12.15
C THR A 419 -34.27 3.92 -12.40
N ASN A 420 -35.54 4.31 -12.57
CA ASN A 420 -35.88 5.71 -12.82
C ASN A 420 -35.64 6.58 -11.59
N CYS A 421 -35.83 6.05 -10.38
CA CYS A 421 -35.48 6.78 -9.15
C CYS A 421 -33.97 7.07 -9.07
N VAL A 422 -33.14 6.04 -9.33
CA VAL A 422 -31.68 6.16 -9.35
C VAL A 422 -31.23 7.16 -10.43
N LEU A 423 -31.75 7.04 -11.66
CA LEU A 423 -31.42 7.97 -12.76
C LEU A 423 -31.86 9.42 -12.46
N ALA A 424 -33.01 9.60 -11.80
CA ALA A 424 -33.44 10.92 -11.36
C ALA A 424 -32.50 11.50 -10.28
N ALA A 425 -32.00 10.66 -9.37
CA ALA A 425 -30.97 11.07 -8.40
C ALA A 425 -29.68 11.49 -9.11
N PHE A 426 -29.25 10.74 -10.15
CA PHE A 426 -28.08 11.08 -10.96
C PHE A 426 -28.27 12.43 -11.67
N GLY A 427 -29.48 12.68 -12.17
CA GLY A 427 -29.87 13.96 -12.78
C GLY A 427 -29.80 15.12 -11.79
N ARG A 428 -30.36 14.96 -10.57
CA ARG A 428 -30.30 15.99 -9.52
C ARG A 428 -28.87 16.31 -9.09
N ALA A 429 -28.01 15.30 -9.02
CA ALA A 429 -26.59 15.47 -8.74
C ALA A 429 -25.78 16.07 -9.91
N GLY A 430 -26.40 16.26 -11.08
CA GLY A 430 -25.74 16.76 -12.28
C GLY A 430 -24.63 15.83 -12.79
N LEU A 431 -24.66 14.53 -12.47
CA LEU A 431 -23.55 13.59 -12.70
C LEU A 431 -23.06 13.66 -14.15
N ALA A 432 -23.98 13.58 -15.11
CA ALA A 432 -23.61 13.53 -16.52
C ALA A 432 -22.98 14.83 -17.03
N ALA A 433 -23.49 15.98 -16.59
CA ALA A 433 -22.93 17.29 -16.95
C ALA A 433 -21.55 17.49 -16.34
N ASN A 434 -21.37 17.11 -15.07
CA ASN A 434 -20.12 17.27 -14.34
C ASN A 434 -19.02 16.35 -14.88
N LEU A 435 -19.34 15.09 -15.18
CA LEU A 435 -18.39 14.17 -15.85
C LEU A 435 -18.00 14.67 -17.23
N ARG A 436 -18.95 15.17 -18.03
CA ARG A 436 -18.66 15.74 -19.35
C ARG A 436 -17.75 16.95 -19.25
N SER A 437 -18.00 17.85 -18.29
CA SER A 437 -17.16 19.01 -18.04
C SER A 437 -15.73 18.61 -17.69
N LEU A 438 -15.57 17.68 -16.74
CA LEU A 438 -14.26 17.17 -16.34
C LEU A 438 -13.52 16.51 -17.50
N TYR A 439 -14.15 15.59 -18.23
CA TYR A 439 -13.48 14.85 -19.31
C TYR A 439 -13.11 15.75 -20.48
N ALA A 440 -13.96 16.72 -20.82
CA ALA A 440 -13.64 17.72 -21.84
C ALA A 440 -12.41 18.54 -21.46
N ASP A 441 -12.34 18.99 -20.20
CA ASP A 441 -11.22 19.80 -19.71
C ASP A 441 -9.91 19.00 -19.72
N LEU A 442 -9.92 17.77 -19.21
CA LEU A 442 -8.77 16.88 -19.21
C LEU A 442 -8.25 16.59 -20.63
N LEU A 443 -9.14 16.30 -21.58
CA LEU A 443 -8.77 16.03 -22.98
C LEU A 443 -8.16 17.26 -23.66
N ALA A 444 -8.70 18.44 -23.38
CA ALA A 444 -8.27 19.70 -23.98
C ALA A 444 -6.93 20.19 -23.41
N ARG A 445 -6.66 19.93 -22.12
CA ARG A 445 -5.52 20.55 -21.41
C ARG A 445 -4.35 19.61 -21.16
N THR A 446 -4.54 18.30 -21.19
CA THR A 446 -3.41 17.36 -21.16
C THR A 446 -2.79 17.20 -22.56
N PRO A 447 -1.47 16.97 -22.66
CA PRO A 447 -0.82 16.69 -23.93
C PRO A 447 -1.44 15.52 -24.70
N ALA A 448 -1.38 15.54 -26.03
CA ALA A 448 -1.93 14.48 -26.89
C ALA A 448 -1.38 13.07 -26.57
N LYS A 449 -0.17 12.97 -26.00
CA LYS A 449 0.43 11.71 -25.57
C LYS A 449 -0.18 11.13 -24.28
N THR A 450 -0.80 11.96 -23.44
CA THR A 450 -1.33 11.55 -22.15
C THR A 450 -2.51 10.60 -22.32
N GLN A 451 -2.40 9.42 -21.71
CA GLN A 451 -3.50 8.47 -21.56
C GLN A 451 -4.32 8.80 -20.32
N ILE A 452 -5.62 8.97 -20.47
CA ILE A 452 -6.57 9.24 -19.39
C ILE A 452 -7.33 7.94 -19.09
N MET A 453 -7.08 7.35 -17.92
CA MET A 453 -7.68 6.08 -17.53
C MET A 453 -8.75 6.28 -16.46
N LEU A 454 -9.99 5.95 -16.81
CA LEU A 454 -11.17 6.07 -15.98
C LEU A 454 -11.51 4.71 -15.37
N MET A 455 -11.11 4.49 -14.13
CA MET A 455 -11.42 3.28 -13.39
C MET A 455 -12.86 3.34 -12.87
N GLN A 456 -13.69 2.41 -13.33
CA GLN A 456 -15.06 2.22 -12.85
C GLN A 456 -15.09 1.73 -11.39
N TYR A 457 -16.25 1.82 -10.76
CA TYR A 457 -16.45 1.33 -9.40
C TYR A 457 -16.58 -0.19 -9.38
N HIS A 458 -16.05 -0.80 -8.32
CA HIS A 458 -16.26 -2.20 -8.00
C HIS A 458 -17.62 -2.36 -7.30
N LEU A 459 -18.20 -3.56 -7.35
CA LEU A 459 -19.39 -3.87 -6.57
C LEU A 459 -19.05 -3.98 -5.09
N ALA A 460 -19.71 -3.16 -4.28
CA ALA A 460 -19.62 -3.21 -2.85
C ALA A 460 -21.03 -3.29 -2.25
N ILE A 461 -21.24 -4.26 -1.36
CA ILE A 461 -22.49 -4.46 -0.63
C ILE A 461 -22.26 -3.97 0.79
N PRO A 462 -22.72 -2.75 1.13
CA PRO A 462 -22.47 -2.19 2.43
C PRO A 462 -23.35 -2.90 3.46
N GLY A 463 -22.77 -3.41 4.56
CA GLY A 463 -23.57 -4.00 5.65
C GLY A 463 -24.50 -2.98 6.31
N SER A 464 -24.20 -1.68 6.19
CA SER A 464 -25.07 -0.61 6.69
C SER A 464 -26.25 -0.26 5.77
N ALA A 465 -26.31 -0.80 4.55
CA ALA A 465 -27.35 -0.48 3.58
C ALA A 465 -28.63 -1.30 3.82
N LEU A 466 -29.12 -1.29 5.07
CA LEU A 466 -30.15 -2.20 5.59
C LEU A 466 -31.49 -2.20 4.82
N ALA A 467 -31.82 -1.14 4.09
CA ALA A 467 -33.05 -1.06 3.30
C ALA A 467 -32.88 -1.47 1.83
N TYR A 468 -31.65 -1.67 1.33
CA TYR A 468 -31.43 -2.13 -0.04
C TYR A 468 -31.20 -3.63 -0.09
N THR A 469 -31.84 -4.29 -1.04
CA THR A 469 -31.44 -5.63 -1.44
C THR A 469 -30.11 -5.60 -2.20
N THR A 470 -29.35 -6.70 -2.14
CA THR A 470 -28.11 -6.86 -2.92
C THR A 470 -28.32 -6.63 -4.42
N LEU A 471 -29.46 -7.07 -4.97
CA LEU A 471 -29.80 -6.88 -6.39
C LEU A 471 -30.04 -5.40 -6.73
N GLN A 472 -30.64 -4.63 -5.84
CA GLN A 472 -30.80 -3.18 -6.05
C GLN A 472 -29.44 -2.47 -6.05
N LEU A 473 -28.55 -2.83 -5.13
CA LEU A 473 -27.18 -2.26 -5.07
C LEU A 473 -26.38 -2.61 -6.33
N GLU A 474 -26.47 -3.85 -6.80
CA GLU A 474 -25.90 -4.27 -8.08
C GLU A 474 -26.41 -3.38 -9.22
N ARG A 475 -27.74 -3.25 -9.32
CA ARG A 475 -28.36 -2.47 -10.40
C ARG A 475 -27.93 -1.01 -10.37
N MET A 476 -27.81 -0.42 -9.18
CA MET A 476 -27.32 0.96 -9.04
C MET A 476 -25.85 1.08 -9.47
N SER A 477 -25.01 0.12 -9.10
CA SER A 477 -23.60 0.07 -9.50
C SER A 477 -23.45 -0.05 -11.03
N GLU A 478 -24.25 -0.92 -11.67
CA GLU A 478 -24.33 -1.02 -13.14
C GLU A 478 -24.69 0.32 -13.77
N LEU A 479 -25.78 0.96 -13.31
CA LEU A 479 -26.24 2.25 -13.86
C LEU A 479 -25.17 3.34 -13.73
N LEU A 480 -24.46 3.41 -12.60
CA LEU A 480 -23.38 4.38 -12.39
C LEU A 480 -22.23 4.13 -13.38
N ASN A 481 -21.77 2.88 -13.47
CA ASN A 481 -20.67 2.50 -14.35
C ASN A 481 -21.03 2.68 -15.83
N ASP A 482 -22.29 2.45 -16.21
CA ASP A 482 -22.82 2.70 -17.55
C ASP A 482 -22.82 4.19 -17.90
N GLN A 483 -23.17 5.08 -16.96
CA GLN A 483 -23.07 6.52 -17.17
C GLN A 483 -21.62 6.95 -17.41
N ILE A 484 -20.68 6.47 -16.59
CA ILE A 484 -19.24 6.75 -16.76
C ILE A 484 -18.77 6.30 -18.15
N ALA A 485 -19.11 5.07 -18.55
CA ALA A 485 -18.71 4.50 -19.82
C ALA A 485 -19.33 5.23 -21.02
N THR A 486 -20.63 5.53 -20.95
CA THR A 486 -21.38 6.21 -22.00
C THR A 486 -20.84 7.62 -22.24
N ILE A 487 -20.61 8.38 -21.17
CA ILE A 487 -20.11 9.76 -21.28
C ILE A 487 -18.69 9.76 -21.82
N ALA A 488 -17.81 8.88 -21.33
CA ALA A 488 -16.46 8.75 -21.85
C ALA A 488 -16.45 8.36 -23.33
N GLY A 489 -17.28 7.39 -23.72
CA GLY A 489 -17.44 6.95 -25.11
C GLY A 489 -17.91 8.06 -26.05
N SER A 490 -18.73 8.99 -25.56
CA SER A 490 -19.25 10.11 -26.38
C SER A 490 -18.18 11.07 -26.90
N PHE A 491 -16.97 11.06 -26.31
CA PHE A 491 -15.84 11.87 -26.81
C PHE A 491 -15.10 11.22 -27.99
N GLY A 492 -15.30 9.93 -28.28
CA GLY A 492 -14.64 9.23 -29.39
C GLY A 492 -13.10 9.23 -29.33
N SER A 493 -12.51 9.48 -28.17
CA SER A 493 -11.07 9.66 -28.00
C SER A 493 -10.39 8.38 -27.52
N SER A 494 -9.40 7.90 -28.27
CA SER A 494 -8.58 6.74 -27.87
C SER A 494 -7.72 7.00 -26.63
N ARG A 495 -7.51 8.28 -26.26
CA ARG A 495 -6.81 8.69 -25.04
C ARG A 495 -7.64 8.48 -23.79
N LEU A 496 -8.98 8.50 -23.89
CA LEU A 496 -9.89 8.36 -22.76
C LEU A 496 -10.37 6.91 -22.67
N ARG A 497 -9.80 6.14 -21.72
CA ARG A 497 -9.99 4.69 -21.63
C ARG A 497 -10.72 4.34 -20.34
N VAL A 498 -11.87 3.69 -20.48
CA VAL A 498 -12.64 3.16 -19.33
C VAL A 498 -12.07 1.80 -18.96
N ILE A 499 -11.77 1.62 -17.67
CA ILE A 499 -11.22 0.40 -17.10
C ILE A 499 -12.24 -0.18 -16.13
N ALA A 500 -12.77 -1.35 -16.44
CA ALA A 500 -13.60 -2.11 -15.52
C ALA A 500 -12.70 -2.88 -14.54
N PRO A 501 -12.82 -2.69 -13.22
CA PRO A 501 -12.14 -3.56 -12.27
C PRO A 501 -12.74 -4.98 -12.36
N PRO A 502 -12.01 -6.02 -11.88
CA PRO A 502 -12.63 -7.32 -11.71
C PRO A 502 -13.82 -7.21 -10.75
N ARG A 503 -14.84 -8.03 -10.99
CA ARG A 503 -16.02 -8.09 -10.11
C ARG A 503 -15.61 -8.54 -8.72
N PHE A 504 -16.11 -7.85 -7.71
CA PHE A 504 -16.00 -8.27 -6.32
C PHE A 504 -17.26 -9.08 -6.02
N ASN A 505 -17.17 -10.40 -6.22
CA ASN A 505 -18.32 -11.29 -6.10
C ASN A 505 -19.00 -11.17 -4.73
N VAL A 506 -20.31 -11.41 -4.69
CA VAL A 506 -21.11 -11.30 -3.48
C VAL A 506 -21.16 -12.61 -2.71
N GLY A 507 -21.16 -13.76 -3.41
CA GLY A 507 -21.34 -15.07 -2.77
C GLY A 507 -22.78 -15.57 -2.77
N ILE A 508 -23.67 -14.97 -3.56
CA ILE A 508 -25.09 -15.36 -3.64
C ILE A 508 -25.55 -15.45 -5.12
N ASP A 509 -26.78 -15.93 -5.34
CA ASP A 509 -27.40 -15.87 -6.66
C ASP A 509 -27.77 -14.43 -7.02
N MET A 510 -27.14 -13.92 -8.08
CA MET A 510 -27.29 -12.54 -8.56
C MET A 510 -28.12 -12.45 -9.84
N ARG A 511 -28.80 -13.54 -10.25
CA ARG A 511 -29.63 -13.53 -11.46
C ARG A 511 -30.86 -12.63 -11.28
N PRO A 512 -31.36 -12.02 -12.37
CA PRO A 512 -30.82 -12.07 -13.74
C PRO A 512 -29.69 -11.08 -14.04
N LEU A 513 -29.29 -10.24 -13.07
CA LEU A 513 -28.31 -9.17 -13.29
C LEU A 513 -26.91 -9.71 -13.60
N TYR A 514 -26.53 -10.82 -12.94
CA TYR A 514 -25.24 -11.45 -13.18
C TYR A 514 -25.34 -12.98 -13.24
N PRO A 515 -24.53 -13.66 -14.06
CA PRO A 515 -24.53 -15.12 -14.13
C PRO A 515 -24.18 -15.78 -12.79
N ALA A 516 -24.98 -16.78 -12.40
CA ALA A 516 -24.69 -17.67 -11.28
C ALA A 516 -24.16 -19.00 -11.83
N ASN A 517 -22.84 -19.12 -11.95
CA ASN A 517 -22.17 -20.27 -12.60
C ASN A 517 -21.18 -21.00 -11.67
N PHE A 518 -21.15 -20.67 -10.38
CA PHE A 518 -20.29 -21.30 -9.38
C PHE A 518 -21.14 -21.94 -8.28
N SER A 519 -20.75 -23.13 -7.80
CA SER A 519 -21.40 -23.77 -6.64
C SER A 519 -20.37 -24.07 -5.55
N CYS A 520 -20.70 -23.65 -4.32
CA CYS A 520 -20.04 -24.07 -3.09
C CYS A 520 -20.89 -25.03 -2.26
N SER A 521 -22.15 -25.23 -2.65
CA SER A 521 -23.13 -25.99 -1.89
C SER A 521 -23.16 -27.42 -2.37
N MET A 522 -23.16 -28.37 -1.43
CA MET A 522 -23.40 -29.79 -1.74
C MET A 522 -24.80 -30.01 -2.33
N LEU A 523 -25.72 -29.06 -2.18
CA LEU A 523 -27.08 -29.09 -2.71
C LEU A 523 -27.18 -28.50 -4.13
N GLY A 524 -26.07 -28.06 -4.73
CA GLY A 524 -26.03 -27.60 -6.13
C GLY A 524 -26.54 -26.18 -6.36
N TYR A 525 -26.73 -25.38 -5.31
CA TYR A 525 -27.06 -23.95 -5.47
C TYR A 525 -25.94 -23.20 -6.18
N MET A 526 -26.32 -22.37 -7.16
CA MET A 526 -25.41 -21.60 -7.97
C MET A 526 -25.37 -20.14 -7.52
N VAL A 527 -24.18 -19.55 -7.52
CA VAL A 527 -23.88 -18.17 -7.10
C VAL A 527 -22.89 -17.52 -8.07
N ASP A 528 -22.62 -16.22 -7.88
CA ASP A 528 -21.68 -15.43 -8.68
C ASP A 528 -20.18 -15.74 -8.41
N GLY A 529 -19.90 -16.56 -7.39
CA GLY A 529 -18.57 -17.05 -7.00
C GLY A 529 -18.30 -16.88 -5.50
N PRO A 530 -17.11 -17.21 -4.99
CA PRO A 530 -16.77 -16.94 -3.60
C PRO A 530 -16.80 -15.44 -3.29
N SER A 531 -17.46 -15.09 -2.18
CA SER A 531 -17.63 -13.70 -1.78
C SER A 531 -16.29 -12.99 -1.59
N ALA A 532 -16.18 -11.79 -2.15
CA ALA A 532 -15.08 -10.86 -1.93
C ALA A 532 -15.49 -9.70 -0.98
N GLN A 533 -16.74 -9.71 -0.52
CA GLN A 533 -17.33 -8.68 0.33
C GLN A 533 -16.69 -8.65 1.71
N SER A 534 -16.96 -7.57 2.45
CA SER A 534 -16.42 -7.41 3.80
C SER A 534 -16.85 -8.56 4.73
N THR A 535 -16.06 -8.89 5.76
CA THR A 535 -16.40 -9.98 6.69
C THR A 535 -17.78 -9.78 7.30
N LEU A 536 -18.10 -8.54 7.70
CA LEU A 536 -19.40 -8.19 8.26
C LEU A 536 -20.54 -8.50 7.27
N THR A 537 -20.40 -8.05 6.02
CA THR A 537 -21.36 -8.33 4.95
C THR A 537 -21.50 -9.84 4.70
N GLN A 538 -20.40 -10.59 4.75
CA GLN A 538 -20.44 -12.03 4.55
C GLN A 538 -21.17 -12.76 5.68
N ASP A 539 -21.01 -12.33 6.93
CA ASP A 539 -21.72 -12.90 8.07
C ASP A 539 -23.24 -12.67 7.93
N GLU A 540 -23.64 -11.47 7.50
CA GLU A 540 -25.05 -11.14 7.20
C GLU A 540 -25.62 -11.98 6.05
N LEU A 541 -24.87 -12.10 4.95
CA LEU A 541 -25.28 -12.90 3.80
C LEU A 541 -25.34 -14.40 4.12
N LEU A 542 -24.43 -14.90 4.95
CA LEU A 542 -24.46 -16.29 5.42
C LEU A 542 -25.74 -16.57 6.21
N ALA A 543 -26.16 -15.64 7.07
CA ALA A 543 -27.41 -15.78 7.82
C ALA A 543 -28.64 -15.72 6.90
N GLY A 544 -28.65 -14.84 5.90
CA GLY A 544 -29.76 -14.66 4.95
C GLY A 544 -29.85 -15.72 3.84
N HIS A 545 -28.74 -16.40 3.53
CA HIS A 545 -28.61 -17.32 2.40
C HIS A 545 -27.93 -18.64 2.79
N LEU A 546 -28.16 -19.14 4.00
CA LEU A 546 -27.47 -20.29 4.61
C LEU A 546 -27.21 -21.50 3.67
N PRO A 547 -28.19 -22.01 2.87
CA PRO A 547 -27.93 -23.18 2.04
C PRO A 547 -27.16 -22.89 0.73
N SER A 548 -27.09 -21.62 0.31
CA SER A 548 -26.55 -21.20 -0.99
C SER A 548 -25.34 -20.28 -0.90
N PHE A 549 -25.06 -19.66 0.26
CA PHE A 549 -24.00 -18.68 0.40
C PHE A 549 -22.61 -19.28 0.18
N CYS A 550 -21.78 -18.59 -0.60
CA CYS A 550 -20.38 -18.92 -0.80
C CYS A 550 -19.47 -17.92 -0.09
N SER A 551 -19.04 -18.24 1.12
CA SER A 551 -18.00 -17.47 1.83
C SER A 551 -16.71 -17.39 1.01
N GLY A 552 -15.96 -16.31 1.19
CA GLY A 552 -14.67 -16.14 0.52
C GLY A 552 -13.84 -14.95 1.02
N PRO A 553 -12.72 -14.65 0.34
CA PRO A 553 -12.08 -15.51 -0.65
C PRO A 553 -11.45 -16.74 0.03
N PRO A 554 -11.31 -17.88 -0.68
CA PRO A 554 -10.72 -19.11 -0.10
C PRO A 554 -9.26 -18.93 0.33
N ILE A 555 -8.56 -17.93 -0.23
CA ILE A 555 -7.18 -17.57 0.13
C ILE A 555 -7.08 -16.05 0.19
N GLY A 556 -6.61 -15.52 1.32
CA GLY A 556 -6.36 -14.09 1.53
C GLY A 556 -7.52 -13.36 2.22
N PRO A 557 -7.35 -12.06 2.52
CA PRO A 557 -8.41 -11.27 3.13
C PRO A 557 -9.50 -10.91 2.11
N PRO A 558 -10.71 -10.54 2.59
CA PRO A 558 -11.71 -9.84 1.80
C PRO A 558 -11.16 -8.70 0.96
N TRP A 559 -11.80 -8.41 -0.17
CA TRP A 559 -11.38 -7.34 -1.08
C TRP A 559 -12.00 -6.00 -0.71
N ILE A 560 -12.87 -5.98 0.30
CA ILE A 560 -13.53 -4.80 0.86
C ILE A 560 -13.13 -4.64 2.34
N ILE A 561 -13.02 -3.40 2.81
CA ILE A 561 -12.68 -3.07 4.19
C ILE A 561 -13.88 -3.36 5.11
N SER A 562 -13.69 -4.23 6.11
CA SER A 562 -14.72 -4.56 7.11
C SER A 562 -15.05 -3.43 8.09
N ALA A 563 -14.14 -2.48 8.31
CA ALA A 563 -14.34 -1.40 9.26
C ALA A 563 -15.24 -0.27 8.73
N ASP A 564 -15.39 -0.15 7.41
CA ASP A 564 -15.87 1.05 6.70
C ASP A 564 -17.16 0.81 5.94
N THR A 565 -18.15 0.33 6.69
CA THR A 565 -19.50 0.02 6.20
C THR A 565 -19.59 -0.97 5.03
N GLY A 566 -18.46 -1.49 4.54
CA GLY A 566 -18.39 -2.40 3.40
C GLY A 566 -18.36 -1.72 2.02
N ILE A 567 -17.90 -0.47 1.91
CA ILE A 567 -17.90 0.28 0.61
C ILE A 567 -16.53 0.34 -0.06
N HIS A 568 -15.46 0.47 0.71
CA HIS A 568 -14.14 0.79 0.15
C HIS A 568 -13.26 -0.46 -0.04
N PRO A 569 -12.40 -0.50 -1.08
CA PRO A 569 -11.52 -1.64 -1.31
C PRO A 569 -10.49 -1.80 -0.20
N SER A 570 -10.26 -3.04 0.21
CA SER A 570 -9.11 -3.37 1.04
C SER A 570 -7.81 -3.27 0.23
N THR A 571 -6.67 -3.45 0.91
CA THR A 571 -5.38 -3.62 0.22
C THR A 571 -5.38 -4.69 -0.88
N ALA A 572 -6.15 -5.77 -0.69
CA ALA A 572 -6.33 -6.80 -1.70
C ALA A 572 -7.18 -6.26 -2.86
N GLY A 573 -8.32 -5.63 -2.56
CA GLY A 573 -9.19 -5.04 -3.58
C GLY A 573 -8.47 -4.02 -4.46
N HIS A 574 -7.72 -3.08 -3.88
CA HIS A 574 -6.90 -2.15 -4.65
C HIS A 574 -5.85 -2.83 -5.52
N SER A 575 -5.34 -4.00 -5.12
CA SER A 575 -4.42 -4.78 -5.97
C SER A 575 -5.14 -5.35 -7.18
N TYR A 576 -6.36 -5.87 -7.01
CA TYR A 576 -7.17 -6.35 -8.12
C TYR A 576 -7.56 -5.24 -9.08
N MET A 577 -7.91 -4.05 -8.56
CA MET A 577 -8.15 -2.86 -9.38
C MET A 577 -6.88 -2.45 -10.16
N ALA A 578 -5.72 -2.38 -9.49
CA ALA A 578 -4.46 -2.04 -10.15
C ALA A 578 -4.05 -3.04 -11.24
N ASN A 579 -4.44 -4.31 -11.11
CA ASN A 579 -4.17 -5.36 -12.09
C ASN A 579 -5.06 -5.25 -13.36
N ALA A 580 -6.18 -4.54 -13.28
CA ALA A 580 -7.05 -4.31 -14.43
C ALA A 580 -6.48 -3.30 -15.42
N LEU A 581 -5.52 -2.46 -14.99
CA LEU A 581 -4.87 -1.52 -15.88
C LEU A 581 -3.88 -2.23 -16.81
N PRO A 582 -3.78 -1.78 -18.08
CA PRO A 582 -2.73 -2.25 -18.98
C PRO A 582 -1.34 -1.87 -18.46
N ASP A 583 -0.31 -2.53 -19.01
CA ASP A 583 1.05 -2.04 -18.82
C ASP A 583 1.22 -0.65 -19.46
N PRO A 584 2.08 0.21 -18.90
CA PRO A 584 2.47 1.47 -19.50
C PRO A 584 3.03 1.28 -20.92
#